data_AF-R6F5A5-F1
#
_entry.id   AF-R6F5A5-F1
#
_cell.length_a   1.000
_cell.length_b   1.000
_cell.length_c   1.000
_cell.angle_alpha   90.00
_cell.angle_beta   90.00
_cell.angle_gamma   90.00
#
_symmetry.space_group_name_H-M   'P 1'
#
loop_
_entity.id
_entity.type
_entity.pdbx_description
1 polymer ?
#
loop_
_entity_poly.entity_id
_entity_poly.type
_entity_poly.pdbx_seq_one_letter_code
_entity_poly.pdbx_strand_id
1 'polypeptide(L)'
;MKPIKVLELSEVDRLKLEKGYHNGPTHSFRIRCKSILLKSEGKSAPKIAEMLEVTVATVYTWIKRYEENGIQNATGKEASDITFKRFLETLVQDISV
;
A
#
# COMPACT_ATOMS: atom_id res chain seq x y z
N MET A 1 14.28 20.94 1.97
CA MET A 1 13.23 19.90 1.91
C MET A 1 13.92 18.56 1.69
N LYS A 2 13.58 17.50 2.44
CA LYS A 2 14.16 16.16 2.19
C LYS A 2 13.66 15.65 0.83
N PRO A 3 14.51 15.04 0.00
CA PRO A 3 14.07 14.48 -1.28
C PRO A 3 13.00 13.42 -1.05
N ILE A 4 11.91 13.48 -1.82
CA ILE A 4 10.86 12.47 -1.75
C ILE A 4 11.43 11.20 -2.40
N LYS A 5 11.71 10.19 -1.57
CA LYS A 5 12.02 8.86 -2.09
C LYS A 5 10.78 8.29 -2.75
N VAL A 6 10.81 8.12 -4.07
CA VAL A 6 9.76 7.46 -4.84
C VAL A 6 9.83 5.95 -4.54
N LEU A 7 8.67 5.32 -4.42
CA LEU A 7 8.58 3.88 -4.25
C LEU A 7 8.50 3.24 -5.63
N GLU A 8 9.53 2.52 -6.01
CA GLU A 8 9.58 1.81 -7.30
C GLU A 8 8.63 0.60 -7.26
N LEU A 9 7.72 0.52 -8.23
CA LEU A 9 6.79 -0.61 -8.38
C LEU A 9 7.10 -1.36 -9.67
N SER A 10 7.11 -2.69 -9.60
CA SER A 10 7.03 -3.49 -10.81
C SER A 10 5.67 -3.27 -11.50
N GLU A 11 5.60 -3.48 -12.81
CA GLU A 11 4.34 -3.37 -13.55
C GLU A 11 3.27 -4.34 -13.00
N VAL A 12 3.69 -5.56 -12.62
CA VAL A 12 2.81 -6.56 -12.02
C VAL A 12 2.24 -6.05 -10.70
N ASP A 13 3.06 -5.46 -9.84
CA ASP A 13 2.62 -4.96 -8.54
C ASP A 13 1.71 -3.74 -8.69
N ARG A 14 2.03 -2.83 -9.63
CA ARG A 14 1.19 -1.68 -9.96
C ARG A 14 -0.21 -2.14 -10.39
N LEU A 15 -0.30 -3.10 -11.31
CA LEU A 15 -1.58 -3.63 -11.78
C LEU A 15 -2.39 -4.32 -10.67
N LYS A 16 -1.72 -5.04 -9.75
CA LYS A 16 -2.38 -5.65 -8.58
C LYS A 16 -2.94 -4.59 -7.63
N LEU A 17 -2.16 -3.55 -7.34
CA LEU A 17 -2.61 -2.43 -6.51
C LEU A 17 -3.76 -1.65 -7.16
N GLU A 18 -3.73 -1.43 -8.48
CA GLU A 18 -4.83 -0.79 -9.22
C GLU A 18 -6.11 -1.63 -9.12
N LYS A 19 -6.03 -2.94 -9.40
CA LYS A 19 -7.17 -3.86 -9.22
C LYS A 19 -7.68 -3.84 -7.79
N GLY A 20 -6.79 -3.85 -6.80
CA GLY A 20 -7.14 -3.79 -5.39
C GLY A 20 -7.81 -2.48 -4.98
N TYR A 21 -7.37 -1.35 -5.54
CA TYR A 21 -8.00 -0.05 -5.35
C TYR A 21 -9.41 0.01 -5.93
N HIS A 22 -9.64 -0.55 -7.13
CA HIS A 22 -10.93 -0.50 -7.78
C HIS A 22 -11.93 -1.52 -7.23
N ASN A 23 -11.49 -2.75 -6.96
CA ASN A 23 -12.37 -3.88 -6.66
C ASN A 23 -12.25 -4.41 -5.23
N GLY A 24 -11.43 -3.76 -4.39
CA GLY A 24 -11.18 -4.21 -3.03
C GLY A 24 -12.45 -4.31 -2.18
N PRO A 25 -12.56 -5.34 -1.31
CA PRO A 25 -13.81 -5.66 -0.60
C PRO A 25 -14.22 -4.61 0.44
N THR A 26 -13.27 -3.83 0.97
CA THR A 26 -13.52 -2.82 2.00
C THR A 26 -12.94 -1.47 1.61
N HIS A 27 -13.51 -0.38 2.14
CA HIS A 27 -12.99 0.97 1.91
C HIS A 27 -11.51 1.08 2.34
N SER A 28 -11.20 0.61 3.55
CA SER A 28 -9.84 0.60 4.11
C SER A 28 -8.84 -0.15 3.22
N PHE A 29 -9.26 -1.25 2.60
CA PHE A 29 -8.44 -1.98 1.65
C PHE A 29 -8.12 -1.14 0.41
N ARG A 30 -9.15 -0.51 -0.17
CA ARG A 30 -9.02 0.30 -1.39
C ARG A 30 -8.09 1.49 -1.16
N ILE A 31 -8.28 2.25 -0.08
CA ILE A 31 -7.44 3.43 0.21
C ILE A 31 -5.98 3.07 0.51
N ARG A 32 -5.71 1.87 1.03
CA ARG A 32 -4.34 1.39 1.21
C ARG A 32 -3.64 1.10 -0.10
N CYS A 33 -4.32 0.39 -1.00
CA CYS A 33 -3.81 0.17 -2.35
C CYS A 33 -3.52 1.52 -3.04
N LYS A 34 -4.46 2.47 -2.90
CA LYS A 34 -4.30 3.83 -3.41
C LYS A 34 -3.11 4.56 -2.77
N SER A 35 -2.88 4.41 -1.46
CA SER A 35 -1.75 5.01 -0.76
C SER A 35 -0.40 4.58 -1.35
N ILE A 36 -0.22 3.30 -1.67
CA ILE A 36 1.03 2.79 -2.25
C ILE A 36 1.21 3.32 -3.68
N LEU A 37 0.16 3.31 -4.50
CA LEU A 37 0.18 3.89 -5.85
C LEU A 37 0.54 5.39 -5.83
N LEU A 38 -0.07 6.16 -4.94
CA LEU A 38 0.23 7.59 -4.82
C LEU A 38 1.69 7.83 -4.39
N LYS A 39 2.25 6.94 -3.58
CA LYS A 39 3.65 6.99 -3.18
C LYS A 39 4.61 6.68 -4.35
N SER A 40 4.26 5.73 -5.22
CA SER A 40 5.02 5.45 -6.44
C SER A 40 4.89 6.56 -7.49
N GLU A 41 3.78 7.31 -7.48
CA GLU A 41 3.63 8.53 -8.29
C GLU A 41 4.44 9.72 -7.73
N GLY A 42 5.25 9.52 -6.68
CA GLY A 42 6.12 10.54 -6.10
C GLY A 42 5.42 11.52 -5.15
N LYS A 43 4.19 11.24 -4.70
CA LYS A 43 3.52 12.09 -3.72
C LYS A 43 4.13 11.90 -2.32
N SER A 44 4.15 12.99 -1.55
CA SER A 44 4.65 12.98 -0.17
C SER A 44 3.62 12.35 0.79
N ALA A 45 4.08 11.75 1.88
CA ALA A 45 3.19 11.15 2.88
C ALA A 45 2.15 12.14 3.44
N PRO A 46 2.49 13.43 3.72
CA PRO A 46 1.49 14.42 4.11
C PRO A 46 0.42 14.66 3.04
N LYS A 47 0.82 14.71 1.75
CA LYS A 47 -0.14 14.91 0.66
C LYS A 47 -1.06 13.70 0.51
N ILE A 48 -0.52 12.49 0.69
CA ILE A 48 -1.29 11.25 0.66
C ILE A 48 -2.30 11.20 1.81
N ALA A 49 -1.87 11.56 3.01
CA ALA A 49 -2.72 11.63 4.20
C ALA A 49 -3.91 12.59 3.99
N GLU A 50 -3.65 13.77 3.42
CA GLU A 50 -4.69 14.74 3.04
C GLU A 50 -5.68 14.16 2.03
N MET A 51 -5.20 13.56 0.93
CA MET A 51 -6.08 13.01 -0.12
C MET A 51 -6.92 11.81 0.32
N LEU A 52 -6.45 11.05 1.31
CA LEU A 52 -7.11 9.84 1.79
C LEU A 52 -7.83 10.03 3.13
N GLU A 53 -7.81 11.26 3.68
CA GLU A 53 -8.42 11.60 4.97
C GLU A 53 -7.94 10.71 6.13
N VAL A 54 -6.63 10.42 6.16
CA VAL A 54 -5.98 9.63 7.22
C VAL A 54 -4.82 10.39 7.84
N THR A 55 -4.26 9.89 8.93
CA THR A 55 -3.08 10.51 9.53
C THR A 55 -1.81 10.24 8.71
N VAL A 56 -0.83 11.15 8.79
CA VAL A 56 0.49 10.96 8.15
C VAL A 56 1.20 9.71 8.69
N ALA A 57 1.03 9.41 9.99
CA ALA A 57 1.58 8.21 10.62
C ALA A 57 1.01 6.92 9.99
N THR A 58 -0.30 6.89 9.73
CA THR A 58 -0.97 5.78 9.05
C THR A 58 -0.36 5.51 7.67
N VAL A 59 -0.10 6.56 6.89
CA VAL A 59 0.54 6.45 5.57
C VAL A 59 1.95 5.86 5.67
N TYR A 60 2.77 6.35 6.61
CA TYR A 60 4.11 5.80 6.83
C TYR A 60 4.08 4.32 7.23
N THR A 61 3.13 3.92 8.07
CA THR A 61 2.95 2.51 8.45
C THR A 61 2.65 1.64 7.24
N TRP A 62 1.76 2.07 6.34
CA TRP A 62 1.43 1.31 5.13
C TRP A 62 2.60 1.22 4.16
N ILE A 63 3.30 2.33 3.92
CA ILE A 63 4.49 2.36 3.04
C ILE A 63 5.58 1.45 3.60
N LYS A 64 5.93 1.59 4.88
CA LYS A 64 6.97 0.80 5.53
C LYS A 64 6.68 -0.69 5.39
N ARG A 65 5.44 -1.11 5.63
CA ARG A 65 5.06 -2.53 5.53
C ARG A 65 5.09 -3.05 4.11
N TYR A 66 4.72 -2.21 3.14
CA TYR A 66 4.89 -2.56 1.74
C TYR A 66 6.38 -2.69 1.37
N GLU A 67 7.24 -1.79 1.83
CA GLU A 67 8.69 -1.89 1.59
C GLU A 67 9.31 -3.14 2.25
N GLU A 68 8.84 -3.53 3.44
CA GLU A 68 9.34 -4.70 4.19
C GLU A 68 8.85 -6.04 3.63
N ASN A 69 7.60 -6.11 3.16
CA ASN A 69 6.96 -7.38 2.79
C ASN A 69 6.70 -7.50 1.28
N GLY A 70 6.83 -6.40 0.52
CA GLY A 70 6.37 -6.31 -0.86
C GLY A 70 4.92 -6.73 -1.03
N ILE A 71 4.58 -7.09 -2.26
CA ILE A 71 3.45 -7.99 -2.54
C ILE A 71 3.91 -9.46 -2.39
N GLN A 72 5.20 -9.74 -2.53
CA GLN A 72 5.78 -11.09 -2.56
C GLN A 72 6.26 -11.55 -1.17
N ASN A 73 5.61 -12.58 -0.62
CA ASN A 73 6.23 -13.38 0.44
C ASN A 73 7.50 -14.09 -0.09
N ALA A 74 8.49 -14.28 0.78
CA ALA A 74 9.88 -14.74 0.65
C ALA A 74 10.23 -15.97 -0.24
N THR A 75 9.54 -16.22 -1.35
CA THR A 75 9.68 -17.42 -2.20
C THR A 75 9.83 -17.11 -3.70
N GLY A 76 9.86 -15.84 -4.11
CA GLY A 76 10.07 -15.43 -5.51
C GLY A 76 8.94 -15.81 -6.47
N LYS A 77 7.74 -16.11 -5.95
CA LYS A 77 6.55 -16.43 -6.75
C LYS A 77 5.56 -15.26 -6.72
N GLU A 78 4.82 -15.10 -7.81
CA GLU A 78 3.70 -14.16 -7.88
C GLU A 78 2.76 -14.38 -6.69
N ALA A 79 2.55 -13.32 -5.91
CA ALA A 79 1.63 -13.39 -4.80
C ALA A 79 0.22 -13.69 -5.31
N SER A 80 -0.33 -14.81 -4.85
CA SER A 80 -1.73 -15.16 -5.04
C SER A 80 -2.65 -14.12 -4.40
N ASP A 81 -3.90 -14.02 -4.86
CA ASP A 81 -4.91 -13.14 -4.25
C ASP A 81 -5.06 -13.39 -2.74
N ILE A 82 -4.79 -14.61 -2.27
CA ILE A 82 -4.78 -14.98 -0.85
C ILE A 82 -3.60 -14.34 -0.11
N THR A 83 -2.43 -14.26 -0.74
CA THR A 83 -1.24 -13.60 -0.18
C THR A 83 -1.46 -12.08 -0.09
N PHE A 84 -2.06 -11.49 -1.11
CA PHE A 84 -2.45 -10.08 -1.11
C PHE A 84 -3.51 -9.78 -0.05
N LYS A 85 -4.52 -10.66 0.05
CA LYS A 85 -5.54 -10.59 1.10
C LYS A 85 -4.92 -10.71 2.50
N ARG A 86 -4.00 -11.65 2.73
CA ARG A 86 -3.29 -11.82 4.02
C ARG A 86 -2.43 -10.60 4.36
N PHE A 87 -1.66 -10.06 3.42
CA PHE A 87 -0.91 -8.81 3.60
C PHE A 87 -1.84 -7.67 4.06
N LEU A 88 -3.01 -7.56 3.42
CA LEU A 88 -3.97 -6.52 3.75
C LEU A 88 -4.74 -6.79 5.05
N GLU A 89 -5.01 -8.05 5.39
CA GLU A 89 -5.55 -8.47 6.69
C GLU A 89 -4.58 -8.13 7.82
N THR A 90 -3.29 -8.44 7.68
CA THR A 90 -2.23 -8.02 8.62
C THR A 90 -2.18 -6.50 8.76
N LEU A 91 -2.38 -5.77 7.66
CA LEU A 91 -2.51 -4.30 7.72
C LEU A 91 -3.80 -3.82 8.41
N VAL A 92 -4.90 -4.58 8.39
CA VAL A 92 -6.20 -4.20 9.01
C VAL A 92 -6.12 -4.30 10.52
N GLN A 93 -5.46 -5.34 11.04
CA GLN A 93 -5.41 -5.60 12.48
C GLN A 93 -4.70 -4.50 13.29
N ASP A 94 -3.77 -3.76 12.69
CA ASP A 94 -2.95 -2.77 13.40
C ASP A 94 -3.54 -1.36 13.49
N ILE A 95 -4.80 -1.18 13.07
CA ILE A 95 -5.55 0.08 13.26
C ILE A 95 -6.62 -0.09 14.38
N SER A 96 -6.70 -1.26 15.01
CA SER A 96 -7.64 -1.54 16.10
C SER A 96 -7.08 -1.23 17.51
N VAL A 97 -6.18 -0.24 17.63
CA VAL A 97 -5.80 0.37 18.92
C VAL A 97 -6.39 1.77 18.99
#